data_AF-Q0GN93-F1
#
_entry.id   AF-Q0GN93-F1
#
_cell.length_a   1.000
_cell.length_b   1.000
_cell.length_c   1.000
_cell.angle_alpha   90.00
_cell.angle_beta   90.00
_cell.angle_gamma   90.00
#
_symmetry.space_group_name_H-M   'P 1'
#
loop_
_entity.id
_entity.type
_entity.pdbx_description
1 polymer ?
#
loop_
_entity_poly.entity_id
_entity_poly.type
_entity_poly.pdbx_seq_one_letter_code
_entity_poly.pdbx_strand_id
1 'polypeptide(L)'
;MAASMVCTWIVAACMSVSSSSSSNSLFSSKRKRRLDRFSLSSRCRRGGRVAMAIAIQPSSIEMEEETTLTKRKQPPTKQRRVVVTGMGVETPIGNNPDQFYNNLLQGVSGITQIEAFDCSSYPTRIAGEIKNFSTDGWVAPKLSKRMDRFMLYMLTAGKKALADAGISPSDSDEIDKSRCGVLIGSAMGGMKVFNDAIEALRVSYRKMNPFCVPFATTNMGSAMLAMDLGWMGPNYSISTACATSNFCILNAANHIIRGEADMMLCGGSDAVIIPIGLGGFVACRALSERNTDPAKASRPWDSGRDGFVMGEGAGVLLLEELEHAKKRGAKIYAEFLGGSFTCDAYHMTEPHPEGAGVILCIEKALSQAGVRREDVNYINAHATSTPAGDLKEYHALLHCFGNNQELRVNSTKSMIGHLLGAAGAVEAVATVQAIRTGWIHPNINLENPDQGVDTKVLVGSKKERLNVKVGLSNSFGFGGHNSSILFAPFQ
;
A
#
# COMPACT_ATOMS: atom_id res chain seq x y z
N MET A 1 16.70 46.96 13.24
CA MET A 1 17.14 46.78 11.84
C MET A 1 17.54 45.33 11.65
N ALA A 2 16.89 44.47 10.87
CA ALA A 2 15.55 44.44 10.30
C ALA A 2 15.08 42.98 10.44
N ALA A 3 13.81 42.79 10.82
CA ALA A 3 13.17 41.52 11.08
C ALA A 3 12.04 41.27 10.04
N SER A 4 11.69 39.99 9.88
CA SER A 4 10.45 39.43 9.31
C SER A 4 10.09 39.71 7.85
N MET A 5 10.25 38.70 6.97
CA MET A 5 9.43 38.52 5.75
C MET A 5 9.46 37.05 5.29
N VAL A 6 8.87 36.11 6.04
CA VAL A 6 8.44 34.80 5.48
C VAL A 6 7.25 34.28 6.30
N CYS A 7 6.11 34.97 6.25
CA CYS A 7 4.87 34.46 6.85
C CYS A 7 3.61 35.14 6.27
N THR A 8 3.42 35.15 4.95
CA THR A 8 2.21 35.79 4.35
C THR A 8 1.72 35.23 3.01
N TRP A 9 1.81 33.93 2.74
CA TRP A 9 1.28 33.37 1.48
C TRP A 9 0.36 32.13 1.60
N ILE A 10 -0.20 31.84 2.78
CA ILE A 10 -1.14 30.69 2.96
C ILE A 10 -2.56 31.11 3.40
N VAL A 11 -2.89 32.40 3.46
CA VAL A 11 -4.26 32.85 3.79
C VAL A 11 -4.74 33.89 2.79
N ALA A 12 -5.08 33.45 1.56
CA ALA A 12 -5.78 34.28 0.58
C ALA A 12 -6.52 33.44 -0.47
N ALA A 13 -7.47 32.61 -0.04
CA ALA A 13 -8.54 32.09 -0.90
C ALA A 13 -9.66 31.53 -0.03
N CYS A 14 -10.56 32.41 0.46
CA CYS A 14 -11.95 32.15 0.86
C CYS A 14 -12.48 33.27 1.77
N MET A 15 -12.61 34.49 1.23
CA MET A 15 -13.55 35.49 1.75
C MET A 15 -13.97 36.41 0.61
N SER A 16 -15.07 36.10 -0.06
CA SER A 16 -15.90 37.09 -0.74
C SER A 16 -17.33 36.93 -0.24
N VAL A 17 -17.69 37.80 0.71
CA VAL A 17 -19.07 38.02 1.15
C VAL A 17 -19.71 38.97 0.15
N SER A 18 -20.83 38.58 -0.45
CA SER A 18 -21.79 39.53 -1.02
C SER A 18 -23.08 39.47 -0.21
N SER A 19 -23.29 40.50 0.58
CA SER A 19 -24.53 40.83 1.26
C SER A 19 -25.57 41.41 0.28
N SER A 20 -26.81 40.93 0.33
CA SER A 20 -27.98 41.77 0.05
C SER A 20 -29.17 41.31 0.88
N SER A 21 -29.56 42.20 1.79
CA SER A 21 -30.74 42.17 2.64
C SER A 21 -32.02 42.42 1.85
N SER A 22 -33.12 41.73 2.20
CA SER A 22 -34.43 42.39 2.31
C SER A 22 -35.44 41.51 3.07
N SER A 23 -35.99 42.16 4.09
CA SER A 23 -37.08 41.86 5.03
C SER A 23 -38.44 41.44 4.46
N ASN A 24 -39.19 40.64 5.25
CA ASN A 24 -40.58 40.85 5.72
C ASN A 24 -41.22 39.48 6.05
N SER A 25 -41.40 39.08 7.31
CA SER A 25 -42.44 39.46 8.29
C SER A 25 -43.80 38.77 8.09
N LEU A 26 -44.26 38.13 9.18
CA LEU A 26 -45.64 38.07 9.72
C LEU A 26 -46.52 36.81 9.58
N PHE A 27 -47.22 36.56 10.71
CA PHE A 27 -48.48 35.84 10.96
C PHE A 27 -48.52 34.35 11.36
N SER A 28 -48.45 34.15 12.69
CA SER A 28 -49.48 33.54 13.58
C SER A 28 -50.72 32.86 12.94
N SER A 29 -51.08 31.65 13.38
CA SER A 29 -52.16 31.41 14.36
C SER A 29 -52.65 29.94 14.46
N LYS A 30 -53.33 29.66 15.57
CA LYS A 30 -53.81 28.38 16.14
C LYS A 30 -55.11 27.84 15.50
N ARG A 31 -55.35 26.52 15.56
CA ARG A 31 -56.57 25.79 16.07
C ARG A 31 -56.58 24.32 15.56
N LYS A 32 -56.54 23.27 16.39
CA LYS A 32 -57.56 22.58 17.25
C LYS A 32 -58.68 21.78 16.51
N ARG A 33 -58.59 20.44 16.68
CA ARG A 33 -59.61 19.39 17.00
C ARG A 33 -60.65 18.91 15.94
N ARG A 34 -60.65 17.59 15.71
CA ARG A 34 -61.71 16.56 16.02
C ARG A 34 -61.17 15.18 15.60
N LEU A 35 -60.93 14.21 16.50
CA LEU A 35 -61.83 13.19 17.09
C LEU A 35 -62.56 12.32 16.04
N ASP A 36 -62.16 11.05 15.95
CA ASP A 36 -63.09 9.92 16.00
C ASP A 36 -62.42 8.65 16.57
N ARG A 37 -63.21 7.92 17.36
CA ARG A 37 -62.89 6.69 18.12
C ARG A 37 -63.14 5.46 17.23
N PHE A 38 -62.38 4.37 17.39
CA PHE A 38 -62.92 3.01 17.53
C PHE A 38 -61.85 2.04 18.10
N SER A 39 -62.34 0.95 18.67
CA SER A 39 -61.83 0.20 19.82
C SER A 39 -60.91 -1.01 19.54
N LEU A 40 -60.02 -1.26 20.50
CA LEU A 40 -59.51 -2.53 21.06
C LEU A 40 -59.67 -3.85 20.25
N SER A 41 -58.55 -4.52 19.94
CA SER A 41 -58.13 -5.75 20.67
C SER A 41 -56.79 -6.33 20.18
N SER A 42 -56.10 -6.95 21.15
CA SER A 42 -54.88 -7.76 21.15
C SER A 42 -54.40 -8.48 19.87
N ARG A 43 -53.07 -8.45 19.62
CA ARG A 43 -52.16 -9.61 19.81
C ARG A 43 -50.71 -9.30 19.41
N CYS A 44 -49.81 -9.92 20.16
CA CYS A 44 -48.35 -9.87 20.13
C CYS A 44 -47.74 -9.99 18.71
N ARG A 45 -46.83 -9.08 18.34
CA ARG A 45 -45.98 -9.20 17.15
C ARG A 45 -44.53 -9.52 17.57
N ARG A 46 -44.11 -10.77 17.33
CA ARG A 46 -42.70 -11.10 17.03
C ARG A 46 -42.48 -10.76 15.56
N GLY A 47 -41.61 -9.79 15.29
CA GLY A 47 -41.16 -9.47 13.93
C GLY A 47 -39.64 -9.49 13.88
N GLY A 48 -39.07 -10.56 13.33
CA GLY A 48 -37.69 -10.56 12.88
C GLY A 48 -37.55 -9.60 11.71
N ARG A 49 -36.66 -8.62 11.84
CA ARG A 49 -36.21 -7.80 10.71
C ARG A 49 -34.91 -8.38 10.20
N VAL A 50 -35.01 -9.07 9.08
CA VAL A 50 -33.89 -9.30 8.16
C VAL A 50 -33.44 -7.92 7.66
N ALA A 51 -32.18 -7.57 7.90
CA ALA A 51 -31.59 -6.38 7.29
C ALA A 51 -31.39 -6.66 5.80
N MET A 52 -32.13 -5.94 4.94
CA MET A 52 -31.87 -5.97 3.49
C MET A 52 -30.57 -5.23 3.21
N ALA A 53 -29.58 -5.94 2.68
CA ALA A 53 -28.46 -5.34 1.99
C ALA A 53 -28.98 -4.73 0.68
N ILE A 54 -28.80 -3.41 0.51
CA ILE A 54 -29.09 -2.73 -0.75
C ILE A 54 -27.88 -2.99 -1.66
N ALA A 55 -28.03 -3.94 -2.59
CA ALA A 55 -27.11 -4.09 -3.71
C ALA A 55 -27.34 -2.92 -4.68
N ILE A 56 -26.33 -2.08 -4.87
CA ILE A 56 -26.34 -1.05 -5.91
C ILE A 56 -26.03 -1.78 -7.23
N GLN A 57 -27.03 -1.95 -8.09
CA GLN A 57 -26.81 -2.47 -9.43
C GLN A 57 -26.10 -1.40 -10.29
N PRO A 58 -25.10 -1.77 -11.11
CA PRO A 58 -24.50 -0.85 -12.06
C PRO A 58 -25.54 -0.43 -13.11
N SER A 59 -25.67 0.87 -13.35
CA SER A 59 -26.57 1.42 -14.35
C SER A 59 -26.11 1.00 -15.76
N SER A 60 -26.94 0.26 -16.49
CA SER A 60 -26.78 0.02 -17.92
C SER A 60 -27.06 1.31 -18.68
N ILE A 61 -26.01 1.95 -19.18
CA ILE A 61 -26.13 3.02 -20.17
C ILE A 61 -25.92 2.35 -21.53
N GLU A 62 -26.98 2.31 -22.34
CA GLU A 62 -26.90 1.98 -23.76
C GLU A 62 -26.12 3.09 -24.46
N MET A 63 -25.02 2.73 -25.14
CA MET A 63 -24.24 3.65 -25.96
C MET A 63 -24.71 3.57 -27.41
N GLU A 64 -25.20 4.69 -27.93
CA GLU A 64 -25.39 4.90 -29.37
C GLU A 64 -24.02 5.10 -30.07
N GLU A 65 -23.85 4.45 -31.21
CA GLU A 65 -22.71 4.60 -32.12
C GLU A 65 -22.84 5.88 -32.96
N GLU A 66 -21.82 6.73 -32.94
CA GLU A 66 -21.05 7.23 -34.10
C GLU A 66 -20.32 8.53 -33.77
N THR A 67 -18.99 8.53 -33.85
CA THR A 67 -18.26 9.58 -34.59
C THR A 67 -16.85 9.09 -34.93
N THR A 68 -16.53 9.10 -36.22
CA THR A 68 -15.24 8.74 -36.81
C THR A 68 -14.16 9.77 -36.44
N LEU A 69 -13.41 9.49 -35.38
CA LEU A 69 -12.17 10.21 -35.06
C LEU A 69 -11.04 9.74 -35.99
N THR A 70 -10.61 10.63 -36.87
CA THR A 70 -9.41 10.46 -37.70
C THR A 70 -8.18 10.34 -36.79
N LYS A 71 -7.65 9.11 -36.66
CA LYS A 71 -6.40 8.81 -35.95
C LYS A 71 -5.23 9.53 -36.63
N ARG A 72 -4.81 10.68 -36.09
CA ARG A 72 -3.44 11.19 -36.30
C ARG A 72 -2.48 10.11 -35.81
N LYS A 73 -1.75 9.47 -36.73
CA LYS A 73 -0.65 8.55 -36.39
C LYS A 73 0.40 9.35 -35.63
N GLN A 74 0.45 9.21 -34.31
CA GLN A 74 1.63 9.58 -33.54
C GLN A 74 2.83 8.79 -34.10
N PRO A 75 3.99 9.42 -34.28
CA PRO A 75 5.19 8.69 -34.69
C PRO A 75 5.47 7.59 -33.67
N PRO A 76 6.00 6.42 -34.09
CA PRO A 76 6.33 5.33 -33.17
C PRO A 76 7.44 5.80 -32.24
N THR A 77 7.08 6.31 -31.07
CA THR A 77 8.03 6.58 -29.99
C THR A 77 8.53 5.23 -29.49
N LYS A 78 9.84 5.00 -29.61
CA LYS A 78 10.52 3.88 -28.96
C LYS A 78 10.08 3.85 -27.49
N GLN A 79 9.41 2.79 -27.06
CA GLN A 79 8.82 2.71 -25.73
C GLN A 79 9.92 2.88 -24.67
N ARG A 80 9.79 3.87 -23.79
CA ARG A 80 10.76 4.13 -22.73
C ARG A 80 10.73 2.96 -21.74
N ARG A 81 11.89 2.33 -21.51
CA ARG A 81 12.05 1.21 -20.59
C ARG A 81 12.31 1.73 -19.18
N VAL A 82 11.79 1.05 -18.17
CA VAL A 82 11.90 1.46 -16.77
C VAL A 82 12.74 0.46 -16.01
N VAL A 83 13.73 0.95 -15.26
CA VAL A 83 14.63 0.12 -14.46
C VAL A 83 14.60 0.54 -12.99
N VAL A 84 14.93 -0.40 -12.11
CA VAL A 84 15.13 -0.16 -10.68
C VAL A 84 16.60 0.17 -10.47
N THR A 85 16.91 1.39 -10.02
CA THR A 85 18.30 1.84 -9.79
C THR A 85 18.63 2.06 -8.32
N GLY A 86 17.62 2.08 -7.44
CA GLY A 86 17.80 2.22 -6.00
C GLY A 86 16.68 1.58 -5.20
N MET A 87 17.00 1.11 -4.00
CA MET A 87 16.04 0.50 -3.07
C MET A 87 16.25 1.00 -1.64
N GLY A 88 15.16 1.20 -0.91
CA GLY A 88 15.18 1.56 0.50
C GLY A 88 14.03 0.91 1.25
N VAL A 89 14.30 0.46 2.47
CA VAL A 89 13.30 -0.22 3.32
C VAL A 89 13.46 0.16 4.79
N GLU A 90 12.34 0.20 5.49
CA GLU A 90 12.25 0.18 6.95
C GLU A 90 11.26 -0.93 7.31
N THR A 91 11.72 -2.00 7.96
CA THR A 91 10.90 -3.18 8.25
C THR A 91 11.21 -3.72 9.64
N PRO A 92 10.34 -4.57 10.22
CA PRO A 92 10.58 -5.19 11.53
C PRO A 92 11.87 -6.02 11.60
N ILE A 93 12.39 -6.48 10.45
CA ILE A 93 13.58 -7.35 10.37
C ILE A 93 14.74 -6.70 9.62
N GLY A 94 14.72 -5.39 9.35
CA GLY A 94 15.84 -4.74 8.66
C GLY A 94 15.52 -3.34 8.17
N ASN A 95 16.54 -2.48 8.20
CA ASN A 95 16.45 -1.06 7.83
C ASN A 95 17.23 -0.69 6.56
N ASN A 96 17.67 -1.70 5.80
CA ASN A 96 18.28 -1.56 4.49
C ASN A 96 18.03 -2.84 3.67
N PRO A 97 18.06 -2.78 2.32
CA PRO A 97 17.65 -3.90 1.48
C PRO A 97 18.43 -5.18 1.69
N ASP A 98 19.73 -5.11 1.98
CA ASP A 98 20.58 -6.30 2.12
C ASP A 98 20.40 -6.97 3.47
N GLN A 99 20.34 -6.21 4.57
CA GLN A 99 20.03 -6.76 5.89
C GLN A 99 18.63 -7.38 5.90
N PHE A 100 17.63 -6.65 5.38
CA PHE A 100 16.26 -7.13 5.26
C PHE A 100 16.20 -8.46 4.51
N TYR A 101 16.83 -8.52 3.33
CA TYR A 101 16.77 -9.72 2.51
C TYR A 101 17.54 -10.89 3.11
N ASN A 102 18.70 -10.64 3.72
CA ASN A 102 19.43 -11.69 4.43
C ASN A 102 18.60 -12.28 5.57
N ASN A 103 17.88 -11.45 6.33
CA ASN A 103 16.99 -11.91 7.39
C ASN A 103 15.78 -12.69 6.85
N LEU A 104 15.22 -12.29 5.70
CA LEU A 104 14.21 -13.09 4.99
C LEU A 104 14.77 -14.47 4.62
N LEU A 105 15.95 -14.53 4.01
CA LEU A 105 16.59 -15.80 3.61
C LEU A 105 16.86 -16.73 4.80
N GLN A 106 17.10 -16.19 5.99
CA GLN A 106 17.30 -16.97 7.22
C GLN A 106 15.98 -17.32 7.93
N GLY A 107 14.83 -16.86 7.44
CA GLY A 107 13.54 -17.12 8.07
C GLY A 107 13.37 -16.39 9.41
N VAL A 108 13.99 -15.23 9.60
CA VAL A 108 13.86 -14.45 10.84
C VAL A 108 12.45 -13.88 10.94
N SER A 109 11.72 -14.23 12.00
CA SER A 109 10.43 -13.63 12.30
C SER A 109 10.61 -12.28 13.01
N GLY A 110 9.99 -11.23 12.46
CA GLY A 110 9.86 -9.93 13.09
C GLY A 110 8.62 -9.80 13.96
N ILE A 111 7.80 -10.86 14.08
CA ILE A 111 6.58 -10.84 14.88
C ILE A 111 6.91 -11.08 16.35
N THR A 112 6.64 -10.08 17.18
CA THR A 112 6.79 -10.16 18.64
C THR A 112 5.56 -9.62 19.36
N GLN A 113 5.58 -9.64 20.69
CA GLN A 113 4.64 -8.84 21.48
C GLN A 113 4.80 -7.36 21.14
N ILE A 114 3.68 -6.62 21.21
CA ILE A 114 3.66 -5.16 21.00
C ILE A 114 4.28 -4.48 22.22
N GLU A 115 5.23 -3.58 21.99
CA GLU A 115 5.91 -2.79 23.03
C GLU A 115 5.53 -1.29 22.93
N ALA A 116 5.00 -0.84 21.78
CA ALA A 116 4.64 0.56 21.53
C ALA A 116 3.57 1.14 22.50
N PHE A 117 2.68 0.31 23.06
CA PHE A 117 1.64 0.73 24.00
C PHE A 117 1.10 -0.48 24.81
N ASP A 118 0.40 -0.20 25.92
CA ASP A 118 -0.27 -1.25 26.70
C ASP A 118 -1.48 -1.80 25.92
N CYS A 119 -1.35 -3.03 25.45
CA CYS A 119 -2.39 -3.78 24.77
C CYS A 119 -2.90 -4.99 25.59
N SER A 120 -2.67 -5.03 26.91
CA SER A 120 -3.02 -6.18 27.77
C SER A 120 -4.50 -6.59 27.69
N SER A 121 -5.41 -5.64 27.49
CA SER A 121 -6.85 -5.87 27.34
C SER A 121 -7.30 -6.25 25.92
N TYR A 122 -6.40 -6.24 24.93
CA TYR A 122 -6.73 -6.52 23.54
C TYR A 122 -6.67 -8.02 23.25
N PRO A 123 -7.57 -8.56 22.39
CA PRO A 123 -7.50 -9.95 21.94
C PRO A 123 -6.19 -10.27 21.23
N THR A 124 -5.72 -9.38 20.34
CA THR A 124 -4.41 -9.44 19.69
C THR A 124 -3.41 -8.53 20.40
N ARG A 125 -2.22 -9.03 20.69
CA ARG A 125 -1.13 -8.35 21.42
C ARG A 125 0.24 -8.53 20.75
N ILE A 126 0.22 -8.86 19.46
CA ILE A 126 1.40 -9.18 18.66
C ILE A 126 1.41 -8.37 17.38
N ALA A 127 2.59 -8.00 16.90
CA ALA A 127 2.79 -7.27 15.66
C ALA A 127 4.22 -7.43 15.11
N GLY A 128 4.39 -7.11 13.83
CA GLY A 128 5.68 -6.76 13.24
C GLY A 128 5.98 -5.29 13.50
N GLU A 129 6.48 -4.99 14.70
CA GLU A 129 6.84 -3.62 15.12
C GLU A 129 8.29 -3.27 14.75
N ILE A 130 8.55 -2.05 14.27
CA ILE A 130 9.93 -1.55 14.11
C ILE A 130 10.43 -1.04 15.46
N LYS A 131 11.11 -1.92 16.19
CA LYS A 131 11.63 -1.63 17.54
C LYS A 131 12.73 -0.58 17.56
N ASN A 132 13.63 -0.62 16.57
CA ASN A 132 14.77 0.28 16.47
C ASN A 132 14.68 1.10 15.19
N PHE A 133 14.22 2.34 15.33
CA PHE A 133 14.13 3.29 14.23
C PHE A 133 14.96 4.54 14.54
N SER A 134 15.79 4.97 13.59
CA SER A 134 16.51 6.24 13.66
C SER A 134 16.31 7.03 12.39
N THR A 135 16.09 8.33 12.57
CA THR A 135 16.02 9.34 11.51
C THR A 135 17.35 10.05 11.30
N ASP A 136 18.38 9.71 12.07
CA ASP A 136 19.65 10.44 12.10
C ASP A 136 20.34 10.40 10.74
N GLY A 137 20.75 11.58 10.27
CA GLY A 137 21.31 11.74 8.93
C GLY A 137 20.29 11.75 7.78
N TRP A 138 19.03 11.39 8.06
CA TRP A 138 17.99 11.28 7.02
C TRP A 138 16.91 12.36 7.13
N VAL A 139 16.46 12.70 8.34
CA VAL A 139 15.39 13.70 8.54
C VAL A 139 15.86 14.81 9.47
N ALA A 140 15.52 16.05 9.15
CA ALA A 140 15.87 17.20 9.98
C ALA A 140 15.32 17.01 11.42
N PRO A 141 16.11 17.23 12.50
CA PRO A 141 15.70 16.95 13.87
C PRO A 141 14.45 17.70 14.36
N LYS A 142 14.14 18.86 13.77
CA LYS A 142 12.92 19.62 14.07
C LYS A 142 11.67 18.96 13.51
N LEU A 143 11.81 18.32 12.36
CA LEU A 143 10.75 17.62 11.63
C LEU A 143 10.51 16.23 12.23
N SER A 144 11.58 15.50 12.58
CA SER A 144 11.48 14.16 13.15
C SER A 144 10.65 14.06 14.44
N LYS A 145 10.61 15.12 15.24
CA LYS A 145 9.84 15.17 16.50
C LYS A 145 8.34 15.43 16.33
N ARG A 146 7.89 15.83 15.14
CA ARG A 146 6.50 16.30 14.94
C ARG A 146 5.72 15.45 13.94
N MET A 147 6.41 14.80 13.02
CA MET A 147 5.79 13.98 11.99
C MET A 147 5.25 12.67 12.53
N ASP A 148 4.25 12.14 11.84
CA ASP A 148 3.79 10.78 12.09
C ASP A 148 4.87 9.76 11.61
N ARG A 149 4.93 8.59 12.25
CA ARG A 149 5.93 7.56 11.96
C ARG A 149 5.87 7.08 10.51
N PHE A 150 4.68 7.01 9.89
CA PHE A 150 4.58 6.60 8.47
C PHE A 150 5.34 7.58 7.56
N MET A 151 5.32 8.88 7.89
CA MET A 151 6.08 9.88 7.15
C MET A 151 7.58 9.67 7.36
N LEU A 152 8.00 9.43 8.60
CA LEU A 152 9.40 9.24 8.92
C LEU A 152 9.98 8.00 8.24
N TYR A 153 9.26 6.88 8.25
CA TYR A 153 9.67 5.67 7.53
C TYR A 153 9.81 5.94 6.03
N MET A 154 8.82 6.61 5.44
CA MET A 154 8.83 6.99 4.03
C MET A 154 10.00 7.90 3.65
N LEU A 155 10.23 8.98 4.42
CA LEU A 155 11.32 9.92 4.15
C LEU A 155 12.68 9.23 4.27
N THR A 156 12.87 8.42 5.32
CA THR A 156 14.12 7.68 5.53
C THR A 156 14.34 6.64 4.43
N ALA A 157 13.34 5.81 4.12
CA ALA A 157 13.44 4.80 3.06
C ALA A 157 13.66 5.43 1.67
N GLY A 158 12.99 6.53 1.37
CA GLY A 158 13.15 7.23 0.09
C GLY A 158 14.54 7.82 -0.10
N LYS A 159 15.10 8.44 0.95
CA LYS A 159 16.49 8.94 0.89
C LYS A 159 17.52 7.81 0.87
N LYS A 160 17.26 6.69 1.55
CA LYS A 160 18.09 5.49 1.44
C LYS A 160 18.07 4.90 0.02
N ALA A 161 16.92 4.92 -0.66
CA ALA A 161 16.83 4.48 -2.05
C ALA A 161 17.63 5.38 -3.01
N LEU A 162 17.65 6.70 -2.78
CA LEU A 162 18.51 7.61 -3.55
C LEU A 162 20.00 7.38 -3.28
N ALA A 163 20.36 7.21 -2.01
CA ALA A 163 21.74 6.93 -1.64
C ALA A 163 22.23 5.59 -2.24
N ASP A 164 21.39 4.56 -2.22
CA ASP A 164 21.65 3.27 -2.88
C ASP A 164 21.81 3.40 -4.40
N ALA A 165 21.10 4.34 -5.03
CA ALA A 165 21.25 4.66 -6.45
C ALA A 165 22.51 5.49 -6.79
N GLY A 166 23.33 5.84 -5.79
CA GLY A 166 24.51 6.67 -5.94
C GLY A 166 24.20 8.14 -6.19
N ILE A 167 23.01 8.62 -5.81
CA ILE A 167 22.62 10.03 -5.95
C ILE A 167 22.86 10.74 -4.62
N SER A 168 23.88 11.60 -4.60
CA SER A 168 24.19 12.43 -3.44
C SER A 168 23.52 13.82 -3.52
N PRO A 169 23.41 14.56 -2.40
CA PRO A 169 22.94 15.94 -2.43
C PRO A 169 23.76 16.86 -3.36
N SER A 170 25.05 16.59 -3.55
CA SER A 170 25.92 17.33 -4.47
C SER A 170 25.65 17.05 -5.94
N ASP A 171 25.14 15.86 -6.30
CA ASP A 171 24.78 15.51 -7.67
C ASP A 171 23.43 16.13 -8.09
N SER A 172 22.71 16.75 -7.14
CA SER A 172 21.38 17.30 -7.36
C SER A 172 21.34 18.46 -8.35
N ASP A 173 22.48 19.07 -8.69
CA ASP A 173 22.57 20.15 -9.67
C ASP A 173 22.70 19.63 -11.12
N GLU A 174 23.15 18.39 -11.32
CA GLU A 174 23.24 17.76 -12.65
C GLU A 174 21.94 17.05 -13.08
N ILE A 175 21.07 16.76 -12.10
CA ILE A 175 19.77 16.12 -12.30
C ILE A 175 18.72 17.19 -12.59
N ASP A 176 17.96 17.01 -13.68
CA ASP A 176 16.80 17.86 -13.95
C ASP A 176 15.67 17.58 -12.95
N LYS A 177 15.58 18.43 -11.93
CA LYS A 177 14.57 18.36 -10.86
C LYS A 177 13.13 18.43 -11.37
N SER A 178 12.87 19.02 -12.54
CA SER A 178 11.53 19.05 -13.16
C SER A 178 11.09 17.69 -13.70
N ARG A 179 12.05 16.79 -13.89
CA ARG A 179 11.87 15.42 -14.40
C ARG A 179 11.89 14.37 -13.29
N CYS A 180 11.95 14.78 -12.03
CA CYS A 180 12.02 13.88 -10.89
C CYS A 180 10.76 13.99 -10.04
N GLY A 181 10.08 12.89 -9.78
CA GLY A 181 8.81 12.86 -9.03
C GLY A 181 8.81 11.90 -7.84
N VAL A 182 7.80 12.04 -6.99
CA VAL A 182 7.63 11.24 -5.77
C VAL A 182 6.19 10.75 -5.68
N LEU A 183 6.00 9.43 -5.72
CA LEU A 183 4.71 8.78 -5.59
C LEU A 183 4.81 7.63 -4.59
N ILE A 184 4.79 7.97 -3.30
CA ILE A 184 4.83 7.00 -2.20
C ILE A 184 3.52 7.12 -1.42
N GLY A 185 2.75 6.04 -1.39
CA GLY A 185 1.42 6.02 -0.79
C GLY A 185 1.41 5.60 0.68
N SER A 186 0.24 5.71 1.30
CA SER A 186 -0.06 5.15 2.63
C SER A 186 -1.52 4.76 2.65
N ALA A 187 -1.84 3.58 3.22
CA ALA A 187 -3.23 3.16 3.33
C ALA A 187 -3.96 4.01 4.37
N MET A 188 -3.32 4.25 5.52
CA MET A 188 -3.98 4.80 6.71
C MET A 188 -3.55 6.24 7.06
N GLY A 189 -2.47 6.74 6.46
CA GLY A 189 -1.93 8.07 6.71
C GLY A 189 -1.46 8.25 8.15
N GLY A 190 -1.49 9.50 8.63
CA GLY A 190 -1.03 9.87 9.97
C GLY A 190 -2.08 9.63 11.03
N MET A 191 -2.50 8.38 11.17
CA MET A 191 -3.57 8.01 12.09
C MET A 191 -3.21 8.31 13.56
N LYS A 192 -1.93 8.24 13.93
CA LYS A 192 -1.51 8.59 15.28
C LYS A 192 -1.69 10.08 15.53
N VAL A 193 -1.20 10.92 14.60
CA VAL A 193 -1.38 12.38 14.68
C VAL A 193 -2.86 12.76 14.76
N PHE A 194 -3.71 12.08 13.98
CA PHE A 194 -5.15 12.31 14.03
C PHE A 194 -5.75 11.92 15.39
N ASN A 195 -5.38 10.75 15.93
CA ASN A 195 -5.84 10.28 17.24
C ASN A 195 -5.41 11.24 18.38
N ASP A 196 -4.15 11.67 18.39
CA ASP A 196 -3.64 12.64 19.36
C ASP A 196 -4.41 13.98 19.27
N ALA A 197 -4.81 14.38 18.06
CA ALA A 197 -5.59 15.59 17.84
C ALA A 197 -7.04 15.47 18.37
N ILE A 198 -7.65 14.29 18.32
CA ILE A 198 -8.97 14.03 18.93
C ILE A 198 -8.89 14.15 20.46
N GLU A 199 -7.85 13.59 21.08
CA GLU A 199 -7.65 13.73 22.53
C GLU A 199 -7.42 15.19 22.94
N ALA A 200 -6.65 15.96 22.15
CA ALA A 200 -6.50 17.38 22.37
C ALA A 200 -7.82 18.15 22.21
N LEU A 201 -8.64 17.79 21.21
CA LEU A 201 -9.95 18.41 20.95
C LEU A 201 -10.92 18.22 22.11
N ARG A 202 -10.89 17.07 22.79
CA ARG A 202 -11.70 16.80 24.00
C ARG A 202 -11.43 17.79 25.13
N VAL A 203 -10.21 18.35 25.19
CA VAL A 203 -9.87 19.44 26.11
C VAL A 203 -10.29 20.79 25.53
N SER A 204 -9.83 21.12 24.31
CA SER A 204 -10.22 22.33 23.58
C SER A 204 -9.65 22.31 22.16
N TYR A 205 -10.36 22.88 21.18
CA TYR A 205 -9.80 23.09 19.83
C TYR A 205 -8.48 23.87 19.83
N ARG A 206 -8.26 24.75 20.82
CA ARG A 206 -7.03 25.54 20.97
C ARG A 206 -5.81 24.70 21.37
N LYS A 207 -6.01 23.46 21.81
CA LYS A 207 -4.93 22.53 22.18
C LYS A 207 -4.51 21.62 21.03
N MET A 208 -5.24 21.64 19.91
CA MET A 208 -4.89 20.84 18.75
C MET A 208 -3.55 21.29 18.16
N ASN A 209 -2.74 20.31 17.75
CA ASN A 209 -1.49 20.57 17.05
C ASN A 209 -1.81 21.26 15.69
N PRO A 210 -1.23 22.42 15.36
CA PRO A 210 -1.48 23.09 14.08
C PRO A 210 -1.05 22.27 12.86
N PHE A 211 -0.19 21.25 13.05
CA PHE A 211 0.22 20.32 12.00
C PHE A 211 -0.67 19.08 11.91
N CYS A 212 -1.78 18.99 12.67
CA CYS A 212 -2.61 17.79 12.67
C CYS A 212 -3.17 17.44 11.28
N VAL A 213 -3.72 18.42 10.57
CA VAL A 213 -4.29 18.20 9.23
C VAL A 213 -3.17 17.85 8.24
N PRO A 214 -2.09 18.65 8.08
CA PRO A 214 -0.99 18.29 7.20
C PRO A 214 -0.41 16.92 7.46
N PHE A 215 -0.15 16.55 8.72
CA PHE A 215 0.54 15.29 9.03
C PHE A 215 -0.39 14.08 9.12
N ALA A 216 -1.71 14.28 9.12
CA ALA A 216 -2.67 13.17 9.04
C ALA A 216 -2.90 12.68 7.60
N THR A 217 -2.74 13.54 6.59
CA THR A 217 -3.08 13.16 5.20
C THR A 217 -2.03 12.22 4.57
N THR A 218 -2.50 11.30 3.74
CA THR A 218 -1.66 10.27 3.08
C THR A 218 -0.67 10.83 2.07
N ASN A 219 -0.85 12.07 1.61
CA ASN A 219 0.01 12.71 0.60
C ASN A 219 1.19 13.49 1.18
N MET A 220 1.12 13.89 2.44
CA MET A 220 2.09 14.85 2.98
C MET A 220 3.50 14.26 3.11
N GLY A 221 3.64 12.95 3.35
CA GLY A 221 4.94 12.27 3.32
C GLY A 221 5.67 12.47 1.98
N SER A 222 5.00 12.16 0.86
CA SER A 222 5.52 12.34 -0.50
C SER A 222 5.78 13.81 -0.83
N ALA A 223 4.89 14.71 -0.42
CA ALA A 223 5.07 16.16 -0.60
C ALA A 223 6.34 16.68 0.11
N MET A 224 6.55 16.28 1.36
CA MET A 224 7.71 16.73 2.13
C MET A 224 9.01 16.12 1.64
N LEU A 225 9.00 14.86 1.20
CA LEU A 225 10.18 14.26 0.59
C LEU A 225 10.56 15.01 -0.70
N ALA A 226 9.60 15.35 -1.56
CA ALA A 226 9.88 16.14 -2.75
C ALA A 226 10.37 17.56 -2.41
N MET A 227 9.79 18.23 -1.40
CA MET A 227 10.26 19.54 -0.94
C MET A 227 11.70 19.48 -0.41
N ASP A 228 12.04 18.42 0.32
CA ASP A 228 13.38 18.21 0.85
C ASP A 228 14.41 17.93 -0.25
N LEU A 229 14.02 17.22 -1.32
CA LEU A 229 14.87 16.92 -2.48
C LEU A 229 14.87 18.02 -3.55
N GLY A 230 13.94 18.97 -3.48
CA GLY A 230 13.70 19.96 -4.54
C GLY A 230 13.11 19.37 -5.82
N TRP A 231 12.47 18.20 -5.76
CA TRP A 231 11.89 17.50 -6.92
C TRP A 231 10.54 18.11 -7.31
N MET A 232 10.37 18.41 -8.60
CA MET A 232 9.24 19.20 -9.12
C MET A 232 8.36 18.42 -10.12
N GLY A 233 8.67 17.16 -10.39
CA GLY A 233 7.87 16.27 -11.22
C GLY A 233 6.59 15.77 -10.52
N PRO A 234 5.94 14.72 -11.07
CA PRO A 234 4.67 14.21 -10.53
C PRO A 234 4.75 13.88 -9.03
N ASN A 235 3.84 14.46 -8.25
CA ASN A 235 3.75 14.24 -6.81
C ASN A 235 2.30 14.22 -6.33
N TYR A 236 1.85 13.07 -5.86
CA TYR A 236 0.55 12.84 -5.25
C TYR A 236 0.62 11.54 -4.43
N SER A 237 -0.51 11.10 -3.88
CA SER A 237 -0.58 9.85 -3.12
C SER A 237 -1.81 9.06 -3.53
N ILE A 238 -1.64 7.74 -3.58
CA ILE A 238 -2.70 6.77 -3.82
C ILE A 238 -2.93 6.05 -2.50
N SER A 239 -4.19 5.79 -2.14
CA SER A 239 -4.56 4.90 -1.05
C SER A 239 -5.57 3.88 -1.59
N THR A 240 -5.14 2.63 -1.67
CA THR A 240 -5.93 1.47 -2.13
C THR A 240 -5.74 0.30 -1.16
N ALA A 241 -5.80 0.61 0.14
CA ALA A 241 -5.56 -0.33 1.23
C ALA A 241 -4.23 -1.08 1.04
N CYS A 242 -4.26 -2.41 1.11
CA CYS A 242 -3.06 -3.26 1.02
C CYS A 242 -2.36 -3.20 -0.35
N ALA A 243 -3.05 -2.75 -1.41
CA ALA A 243 -2.49 -2.61 -2.75
C ALA A 243 -1.85 -1.24 -3.03
N THR A 244 -1.84 -0.33 -2.04
CA THR A 244 -1.40 1.07 -2.18
C THR A 244 -0.04 1.21 -2.85
N SER A 245 0.97 0.47 -2.38
CA SER A 245 2.33 0.58 -2.91
C SER A 245 2.47 0.08 -4.34
N ASN A 246 1.81 -1.03 -4.71
CA ASN A 246 1.86 -1.53 -6.09
C ASN A 246 1.18 -0.56 -7.07
N PHE A 247 0.07 0.07 -6.66
CA PHE A 247 -0.55 1.15 -7.43
C PHE A 247 0.42 2.33 -7.61
N CYS A 248 1.13 2.73 -6.55
CA CYS A 248 2.11 3.79 -6.62
C CYS A 248 3.27 3.45 -7.57
N ILE A 249 3.84 2.25 -7.47
CA ILE A 249 4.92 1.77 -8.34
C ILE A 249 4.48 1.77 -9.81
N LEU A 250 3.32 1.19 -10.11
CA LEU A 250 2.82 1.12 -11.49
C LEU A 250 2.54 2.50 -12.08
N ASN A 251 1.94 3.41 -11.31
CA ASN A 251 1.68 4.77 -11.79
C ASN A 251 2.96 5.59 -11.94
N ALA A 252 3.96 5.41 -11.07
CA ALA A 252 5.27 6.01 -11.21
C ALA A 252 5.98 5.55 -12.49
N ALA A 253 5.97 4.23 -12.76
CA ALA A 253 6.48 3.69 -14.02
C ALA A 253 5.76 4.29 -15.24
N ASN A 254 4.43 4.46 -15.16
CA ASN A 254 3.65 5.08 -16.24
C ASN A 254 4.04 6.53 -16.53
N HIS A 255 4.36 7.33 -15.51
CA HIS A 255 4.91 8.68 -15.72
C HIS A 255 6.23 8.64 -16.49
N ILE A 256 7.10 7.67 -16.19
CA ILE A 256 8.36 7.48 -16.93
C ILE A 256 8.09 7.03 -18.37
N ILE A 257 7.25 6.01 -18.56
CA ILE A 257 6.90 5.45 -19.88
C ILE A 257 6.30 6.53 -20.80
N ARG A 258 5.45 7.42 -20.26
CA ARG A 258 4.82 8.53 -20.99
C ARG A 258 5.76 9.70 -21.28
N GLY A 259 6.98 9.68 -20.76
CA GLY A 259 7.91 10.77 -20.95
C GLY A 259 7.66 11.96 -20.02
N GLU A 260 6.94 11.80 -18.91
CA GLU A 260 6.61 12.87 -17.96
C GLU A 260 7.66 13.03 -16.84
N ALA A 261 8.39 11.95 -16.54
CA ALA A 261 9.51 11.93 -15.59
C ALA A 261 10.65 11.04 -16.11
N ASP A 262 11.86 11.27 -15.59
CA ASP A 262 13.04 10.42 -15.83
C ASP A 262 13.36 9.59 -14.58
N MET A 263 13.04 10.11 -13.39
CA MET A 263 13.19 9.41 -12.11
C MET A 263 11.94 9.56 -11.26
N MET A 264 11.55 8.46 -10.60
CA MET A 264 10.43 8.43 -9.67
C MET A 264 10.81 7.64 -8.42
N LEU A 265 10.71 8.28 -7.26
CA LEU A 265 10.66 7.55 -5.99
C LEU A 265 9.24 7.04 -5.80
N CYS A 266 9.07 5.74 -5.62
CA CYS A 266 7.75 5.15 -5.48
C CYS A 266 7.70 3.98 -4.51
N GLY A 267 6.54 3.79 -3.87
CA GLY A 267 6.34 2.68 -2.94
C GLY A 267 5.21 2.96 -1.95
N GLY A 268 5.40 2.57 -0.69
CA GLY A 268 4.41 2.81 0.35
C GLY A 268 4.98 2.83 1.76
N SER A 269 4.23 3.42 2.69
CA SER A 269 4.53 3.39 4.12
C SER A 269 3.27 3.39 4.99
N ASP A 270 3.29 2.66 6.10
CA ASP A 270 2.27 2.70 7.14
C ASP A 270 2.90 2.45 8.52
N ALA A 271 2.35 3.11 9.55
CA ALA A 271 2.77 2.98 10.95
C ALA A 271 1.54 2.88 11.86
N VAL A 272 0.88 1.72 11.80
CA VAL A 272 -0.46 1.50 12.36
C VAL A 272 -0.46 0.73 13.67
N ILE A 273 0.71 0.44 14.25
CA ILE A 273 0.84 -0.22 15.55
C ILE A 273 0.59 0.81 16.67
N ILE A 274 -0.67 1.24 16.75
CA ILE A 274 -1.20 2.23 17.69
C ILE A 274 -2.58 1.77 18.21
N PRO A 275 -3.06 2.27 19.36
CA PRO A 275 -4.28 1.77 19.99
C PRO A 275 -5.51 1.75 19.08
N ILE A 276 -5.74 2.82 18.30
CA ILE A 276 -6.87 2.92 17.36
C ILE A 276 -6.71 1.99 16.15
N GLY A 277 -5.47 1.78 15.67
CA GLY A 277 -5.17 0.88 14.57
C GLY A 277 -5.43 -0.57 14.94
N LEU A 278 -4.83 -1.01 16.07
CA LEU A 278 -5.05 -2.35 16.60
C LEU A 278 -6.54 -2.59 16.91
N GLY A 279 -7.19 -1.65 17.61
CA GLY A 279 -8.60 -1.75 17.98
C GLY A 279 -9.55 -1.85 16.78
N GLY A 280 -9.29 -1.08 15.72
CA GLY A 280 -10.08 -1.12 14.49
C GLY A 280 -10.05 -2.49 13.81
N PHE A 281 -8.86 -3.07 13.63
CA PHE A 281 -8.72 -4.38 12.98
C PHE A 281 -9.16 -5.55 13.88
N VAL A 282 -9.05 -5.44 15.21
CA VAL A 282 -9.70 -6.35 16.15
C VAL A 282 -11.22 -6.33 15.98
N ALA A 283 -11.83 -5.14 15.86
CA ALA A 283 -13.28 -5.01 15.67
C ALA A 283 -13.76 -5.66 14.35
N CYS A 284 -12.92 -5.66 13.31
CA CYS A 284 -13.17 -6.35 12.06
C CYS A 284 -12.88 -7.86 12.09
N ARG A 285 -12.38 -8.41 13.21
CA ARG A 285 -11.99 -9.83 13.36
C ARG A 285 -11.00 -10.29 12.29
N ALA A 286 -10.07 -9.40 11.91
CA ALA A 286 -9.13 -9.66 10.82
C ALA A 286 -7.75 -10.14 11.31
N LEU A 287 -7.46 -9.99 12.60
CA LEU A 287 -6.15 -10.25 13.19
C LEU A 287 -6.06 -11.64 13.82
N SER A 288 -4.87 -12.24 13.74
CA SER A 288 -4.53 -13.42 14.54
C SER A 288 -4.57 -13.11 16.04
N GLU A 289 -5.02 -14.06 16.85
CA GLU A 289 -5.03 -13.96 18.32
C GLU A 289 -3.99 -14.89 18.97
N ARG A 290 -3.03 -15.40 18.19
CA ARG A 290 -1.98 -16.34 18.64
C ARG A 290 -0.88 -15.67 19.45
N ASN A 291 -1.25 -15.09 20.58
CA ASN A 291 -0.36 -14.33 21.46
C ASN A 291 0.69 -15.20 22.17
N THR A 292 0.44 -16.50 22.32
CA THR A 292 1.32 -17.44 23.03
C THR A 292 2.55 -17.84 22.23
N ASP A 293 2.50 -17.71 20.90
CA ASP A 293 3.62 -17.99 20.00
C ASP A 293 3.65 -16.96 18.86
N PRO A 294 4.06 -15.71 19.15
CA PRO A 294 4.01 -14.61 18.19
C PRO A 294 4.75 -14.92 16.88
N ALA A 295 5.94 -15.53 16.99
CA ALA A 295 6.78 -15.84 15.85
C ALA A 295 6.11 -16.80 14.85
N LYS A 296 5.16 -17.62 15.33
CA LYS A 296 4.37 -18.55 14.50
C LYS A 296 2.97 -18.05 14.13
N ALA A 297 2.59 -16.83 14.48
CA ALA A 297 1.23 -16.33 14.25
C ALA A 297 0.93 -16.12 12.75
N SER A 298 1.87 -15.51 12.02
CA SER A 298 1.74 -15.34 10.56
C SER A 298 2.17 -16.61 9.85
N ARG A 299 1.21 -17.35 9.30
CA ARG A 299 1.39 -18.69 8.71
C ARG A 299 0.61 -18.85 7.40
N PRO A 300 1.01 -18.13 6.34
CA PRO A 300 0.31 -18.18 5.06
C PRO A 300 0.13 -19.61 4.54
N TRP A 301 -1.06 -19.93 4.06
CA TRP A 301 -1.48 -21.27 3.57
C TRP A 301 -1.46 -22.43 4.58
N ASP A 302 -1.11 -22.19 5.85
CA ASP A 302 -1.21 -23.20 6.90
C ASP A 302 -2.67 -23.36 7.35
N SER A 303 -3.12 -24.59 7.55
CA SER A 303 -4.48 -24.92 8.01
C SER A 303 -4.83 -24.31 9.37
N GLY A 304 -3.83 -23.98 10.20
CA GLY A 304 -4.01 -23.33 11.50
C GLY A 304 -4.03 -21.80 11.48
N ARG A 305 -4.06 -21.17 10.30
CA ARG A 305 -4.13 -19.70 10.16
C ARG A 305 -5.47 -19.14 10.60
N ASP A 306 -5.46 -18.05 11.35
CA ASP A 306 -6.64 -17.47 12.00
C ASP A 306 -6.83 -15.97 11.72
N GLY A 307 -5.97 -15.37 10.90
CA GLY A 307 -5.99 -13.94 10.60
C GLY A 307 -4.60 -13.43 10.26
N PHE A 308 -4.52 -12.21 9.74
CA PHE A 308 -3.22 -11.61 9.47
C PHE A 308 -2.57 -11.08 10.75
N VAL A 309 -1.24 -10.97 10.76
CA VAL A 309 -0.51 -10.25 11.82
C VAL A 309 -0.18 -8.87 11.31
N MET A 310 -0.55 -7.82 12.03
CA MET A 310 -0.27 -6.44 11.62
C MET A 310 1.22 -6.15 11.68
N GLY A 311 1.74 -5.42 10.71
CA GLY A 311 3.11 -4.88 10.72
C GLY A 311 3.15 -3.42 10.30
N GLU A 312 4.31 -2.81 10.44
CA GLU A 312 4.57 -1.43 10.00
C GLU A 312 5.91 -1.28 9.29
N GLY A 313 6.03 -0.23 8.49
CA GLY A 313 7.28 0.07 7.79
C GLY A 313 7.12 0.90 6.53
N ALA A 314 8.16 0.87 5.70
CA ALA A 314 8.21 1.49 4.39
C ALA A 314 9.03 0.64 3.41
N GLY A 315 8.62 0.65 2.15
CA GLY A 315 9.42 0.21 1.02
C GLY A 315 9.40 1.28 -0.05
N VAL A 316 10.56 1.60 -0.62
CA VAL A 316 10.71 2.58 -1.69
C VAL A 316 11.67 2.06 -2.75
N LEU A 317 11.26 2.16 -4.01
CA LEU A 317 12.09 1.96 -5.19
C LEU A 317 12.39 3.32 -5.82
N LEU A 318 13.61 3.49 -6.31
CA LEU A 318 13.90 4.49 -7.33
C LEU A 318 13.74 3.82 -8.70
N LEU A 319 12.68 4.20 -9.41
CA LEU A 319 12.49 3.87 -10.81
C LEU A 319 13.11 4.94 -11.68
N GLU A 320 13.74 4.51 -12.75
CA GLU A 320 14.46 5.41 -13.65
C GLU A 320 14.30 4.96 -15.10
N GLU A 321 14.30 5.93 -16.01
CA GLU A 321 14.32 5.60 -17.43
C GLU A 321 15.67 5.00 -17.83
N LEU A 322 15.64 3.94 -18.64
CA LEU A 322 16.82 3.14 -18.98
C LEU A 322 17.97 3.96 -19.57
N GLU A 323 17.71 4.79 -20.57
CA GLU A 323 18.79 5.55 -21.22
C GLU A 323 19.31 6.67 -20.31
N HIS A 324 18.45 7.28 -19.48
CA HIS A 324 18.86 8.16 -18.39
C HIS A 324 19.78 7.45 -17.38
N ALA A 325 19.40 6.26 -16.90
CA ALA A 325 20.18 5.44 -15.99
C ALA A 325 21.55 5.07 -16.56
N LYS A 326 21.58 4.63 -17.83
CA LYS A 326 22.84 4.33 -18.55
C LYS A 326 23.74 5.55 -18.68
N LYS A 327 23.16 6.72 -19.03
CA LYS A 327 23.93 7.96 -19.23
C LYS A 327 24.71 8.37 -17.98
N ARG A 328 24.13 8.17 -16.79
CA ARG A 328 24.82 8.46 -15.52
C ARG A 328 25.60 7.27 -14.94
N GLY A 329 25.69 6.15 -15.65
CA GLY A 329 26.38 4.94 -15.18
C GLY A 329 25.73 4.28 -13.96
N ALA A 330 24.40 4.39 -13.83
CA ALA A 330 23.67 3.85 -12.70
C ALA A 330 23.80 2.31 -12.60
N LYS A 331 23.86 1.81 -11.37
CA LYS A 331 23.65 0.39 -11.10
C LYS A 331 22.18 0.06 -11.37
N ILE A 332 21.93 -0.94 -12.19
CA ILE A 332 20.57 -1.43 -12.48
C ILE A 332 20.36 -2.76 -11.76
N TYR A 333 19.34 -2.81 -10.89
CA TYR A 333 19.01 -3.99 -10.11
C TYR A 333 18.13 -4.99 -10.87
N ALA A 334 17.12 -4.47 -11.57
CA ALA A 334 16.15 -5.21 -12.35
C ALA A 334 15.47 -4.28 -13.34
N GLU A 335 14.84 -4.85 -14.35
CA GLU A 335 13.90 -4.14 -15.21
C GLU A 335 12.48 -4.29 -14.67
N PHE A 336 11.73 -3.18 -14.68
CA PHE A 336 10.29 -3.21 -14.43
C PHE A 336 9.57 -3.44 -15.75
N LEU A 337 8.90 -4.58 -15.87
CA LEU A 337 8.26 -5.00 -17.12
C LEU A 337 6.86 -4.43 -17.31
N GLY A 338 6.19 -4.10 -16.19
CA GLY A 338 4.82 -3.63 -16.19
C GLY A 338 4.01 -4.19 -15.03
N GLY A 339 2.70 -4.02 -15.11
CA GLY A 339 1.77 -4.50 -14.11
C GLY A 339 0.34 -4.12 -14.45
N SER A 340 -0.59 -4.49 -13.59
CA SER A 340 -2.00 -4.14 -13.73
C SER A 340 -2.62 -3.91 -12.35
N PHE A 341 -3.79 -3.26 -12.36
CA PHE A 341 -4.71 -3.26 -11.24
C PHE A 341 -6.16 -3.48 -11.72
N THR A 342 -6.97 -4.09 -10.86
CA THR A 342 -8.39 -4.36 -11.11
C THR A 342 -9.21 -4.14 -9.84
N CYS A 343 -10.53 -4.26 -9.97
CA CYS A 343 -11.46 -4.23 -8.84
C CYS A 343 -12.31 -5.50 -8.84
N ASP A 344 -12.46 -6.15 -7.69
CA ASP A 344 -13.36 -7.30 -7.54
C ASP A 344 -14.83 -6.95 -7.73
N ALA A 345 -15.23 -5.70 -7.41
CA ALA A 345 -16.62 -5.24 -7.41
C ALA A 345 -17.59 -6.19 -6.67
N TYR A 346 -17.14 -6.78 -5.55
CA TYR A 346 -17.83 -7.86 -4.85
C TYR A 346 -18.18 -7.53 -3.40
N HIS A 347 -17.17 -7.42 -2.54
CA HIS A 347 -17.35 -7.19 -1.10
C HIS A 347 -16.30 -6.20 -0.57
N MET A 348 -16.61 -5.54 0.54
CA MET A 348 -15.71 -4.51 1.12
C MET A 348 -14.41 -5.09 1.69
N THR A 349 -14.41 -6.34 2.15
CA THR A 349 -13.26 -6.97 2.82
C THR A 349 -12.97 -8.39 2.36
N GLU A 350 -13.90 -9.02 1.63
CA GLU A 350 -13.74 -10.39 1.16
C GLU A 350 -13.39 -10.38 -0.32
N PRO A 351 -12.42 -11.21 -0.75
CA PRO A 351 -12.09 -11.32 -2.17
C PRO A 351 -13.24 -11.98 -2.92
N HIS A 352 -13.27 -11.78 -4.25
CA HIS A 352 -14.22 -12.48 -5.10
C HIS A 352 -14.13 -14.02 -4.91
N PRO A 353 -15.25 -14.76 -4.75
CA PRO A 353 -15.23 -16.19 -4.41
C PRO A 353 -14.51 -17.07 -5.44
N GLU A 354 -14.57 -16.71 -6.72
CA GLU A 354 -13.85 -17.43 -7.77
C GLU A 354 -12.43 -16.90 -8.04
N GLY A 355 -11.94 -15.92 -7.25
CA GLY A 355 -10.66 -15.26 -7.50
C GLY A 355 -10.60 -14.48 -8.82
N ALA A 356 -11.76 -14.20 -9.44
CA ALA A 356 -11.86 -13.66 -10.80
C ALA A 356 -11.14 -12.32 -10.98
N GLY A 357 -11.23 -11.41 -10.01
CA GLY A 357 -10.53 -10.12 -10.08
C GLY A 357 -9.01 -10.26 -9.98
N VAL A 358 -8.51 -11.24 -9.20
CA VAL A 358 -7.09 -11.59 -9.13
C VAL A 358 -6.60 -12.18 -10.44
N ILE A 359 -7.31 -13.17 -11.00
CA ILE A 359 -6.99 -13.79 -12.30
C ILE A 359 -6.94 -12.70 -13.38
N LEU A 360 -7.97 -11.86 -13.47
CA LEU A 360 -8.04 -10.76 -14.42
C LEU A 360 -6.86 -9.79 -14.25
N CYS A 361 -6.46 -9.50 -13.02
CA CYS A 361 -5.32 -8.63 -12.74
C CYS A 361 -4.01 -9.21 -13.27
N ILE A 362 -3.74 -10.48 -12.98
CA ILE A 362 -2.54 -11.18 -13.44
C ILE A 362 -2.52 -11.27 -14.96
N GLU A 363 -3.63 -11.68 -15.59
CA GLU A 363 -3.71 -11.81 -17.05
C GLU A 363 -3.50 -10.47 -17.77
N LYS A 364 -4.07 -9.38 -17.23
CA LYS A 364 -3.83 -8.03 -17.75
C LYS A 364 -2.37 -7.61 -17.56
N ALA A 365 -1.77 -7.88 -16.41
CA ALA A 365 -0.37 -7.55 -16.16
C ALA A 365 0.56 -8.25 -17.16
N LEU A 366 0.36 -9.55 -17.38
CA LEU A 366 1.10 -10.33 -18.37
C LEU A 366 0.90 -9.79 -19.80
N SER A 367 -0.35 -9.54 -20.18
CA SER A 367 -0.68 -9.03 -21.52
C SER A 367 -0.09 -7.65 -21.78
N GLN A 368 -0.17 -6.72 -20.82
CA GLN A 368 0.38 -5.36 -20.96
C GLN A 368 1.90 -5.34 -20.95
N ALA A 369 2.54 -6.25 -20.20
CA ALA A 369 4.00 -6.39 -20.15
C ALA A 369 4.56 -7.22 -21.31
N GLY A 370 3.72 -7.90 -22.11
CA GLY A 370 4.17 -8.82 -23.16
C GLY A 370 4.89 -10.06 -22.62
N VAL A 371 4.58 -10.47 -21.38
CA VAL A 371 5.22 -11.60 -20.68
C VAL A 371 4.38 -12.85 -20.84
N ARG A 372 4.99 -13.98 -21.18
CA ARG A 372 4.30 -15.26 -21.28
C ARG A 372 4.18 -15.90 -19.89
N ARG A 373 3.13 -16.69 -19.66
CA ARG A 373 2.86 -17.32 -18.35
C ARG A 373 4.02 -18.22 -17.91
N GLU A 374 4.62 -18.92 -18.85
CA GLU A 374 5.76 -19.83 -18.64
C GLU A 374 7.06 -19.12 -18.23
N ASP A 375 7.18 -17.80 -18.49
CA ASP A 375 8.37 -17.04 -18.11
C ASP A 375 8.30 -16.56 -16.65
N VAL A 376 7.11 -16.53 -16.04
CA VAL A 376 6.93 -16.21 -14.61
C VAL A 376 7.19 -17.45 -13.78
N ASN A 377 8.37 -17.52 -13.17
CA ASN A 377 8.79 -18.64 -12.33
C ASN A 377 8.95 -18.28 -10.84
N TYR A 378 8.80 -17.01 -10.46
CA TYR A 378 8.81 -16.60 -9.05
C TYR A 378 7.64 -15.66 -8.73
N ILE A 379 6.96 -15.92 -7.62
CA ILE A 379 5.87 -15.09 -7.12
C ILE A 379 6.07 -14.81 -5.63
N ASN A 380 6.16 -13.53 -5.28
CA ASN A 380 5.96 -13.05 -3.92
C ASN A 380 4.47 -12.72 -3.75
N ALA A 381 3.74 -13.64 -3.15
CA ALA A 381 2.29 -13.63 -3.03
C ALA A 381 1.81 -12.59 -2.00
N HIS A 382 0.54 -12.22 -2.12
CA HIS A 382 -0.10 -11.38 -1.13
C HIS A 382 -0.31 -12.14 0.20
N ALA A 383 -0.77 -13.38 0.14
CA ALA A 383 -0.98 -14.38 1.20
C ALA A 383 -0.78 -13.86 2.62
N THR A 384 -1.86 -13.27 3.12
CA THR A 384 -1.94 -12.53 4.37
C THR A 384 -2.04 -13.40 5.62
N SER A 385 -2.07 -14.73 5.48
CA SER A 385 -2.40 -15.65 6.58
C SER A 385 -3.88 -15.57 6.99
N THR A 386 -4.77 -15.21 6.05
CA THR A 386 -6.23 -15.21 6.28
C THR A 386 -6.88 -16.44 5.67
N PRO A 387 -7.93 -17.02 6.29
CA PRO A 387 -8.61 -18.19 5.73
C PRO A 387 -9.13 -17.97 4.31
N ALA A 388 -9.80 -16.83 4.08
CA ALA A 388 -10.41 -16.50 2.79
C ALA A 388 -9.39 -16.04 1.74
N GLY A 389 -8.43 -15.17 2.09
CA GLY A 389 -7.52 -14.58 1.11
C GLY A 389 -6.54 -15.59 0.51
N ASP A 390 -5.89 -16.37 1.37
CA ASP A 390 -4.76 -17.21 0.97
C ASP A 390 -5.16 -18.30 -0.05
N LEU A 391 -6.30 -18.97 0.14
CA LEU A 391 -6.77 -20.01 -0.78
C LEU A 391 -7.26 -19.42 -2.11
N LYS A 392 -7.89 -18.25 -2.08
CA LYS A 392 -8.38 -17.60 -3.30
C LYS A 392 -7.24 -17.11 -4.16
N GLU A 393 -6.21 -16.53 -3.56
CA GLU A 393 -4.97 -16.23 -4.28
C GLU A 393 -4.31 -17.50 -4.80
N TYR A 394 -4.16 -18.53 -3.95
CA TYR A 394 -3.49 -19.76 -4.35
C TYR A 394 -4.16 -20.42 -5.57
N HIS A 395 -5.49 -20.53 -5.59
CA HIS A 395 -6.22 -21.06 -6.74
C HIS A 395 -6.10 -20.17 -7.99
N ALA A 396 -6.11 -18.85 -7.82
CA ALA A 396 -5.88 -17.92 -8.93
C ALA A 396 -4.46 -18.08 -9.52
N LEU A 397 -3.45 -18.27 -8.68
CA LEU A 397 -2.08 -18.53 -9.12
C LEU A 397 -1.98 -19.86 -9.88
N LEU A 398 -2.62 -20.93 -9.40
CA LEU A 398 -2.67 -22.20 -10.14
C LEU A 398 -3.42 -22.09 -11.46
N HIS A 399 -4.50 -21.30 -11.52
CA HIS A 399 -5.21 -21.03 -12.75
C HIS A 399 -4.32 -20.34 -13.79
N CYS A 400 -3.54 -19.34 -13.36
CA CYS A 400 -2.66 -18.59 -14.25
C CYS A 400 -1.39 -19.36 -14.62
N PHE A 401 -0.80 -20.12 -13.69
CA PHE A 401 0.58 -20.61 -13.79
C PHE A 401 0.76 -22.10 -13.48
N GLY A 402 -0.29 -22.86 -13.18
CA GLY A 402 -0.19 -24.23 -12.65
C GLY A 402 0.55 -25.24 -13.55
N ASN A 403 0.72 -24.94 -14.83
CA ASN A 403 1.50 -25.76 -15.77
C ASN A 403 3.01 -25.44 -15.75
N ASN A 404 3.45 -24.41 -15.03
CA ASN A 404 4.85 -24.03 -14.93
C ASN A 404 5.55 -24.79 -13.79
N GLN A 405 6.35 -25.80 -14.13
CA GLN A 405 7.05 -26.63 -13.15
C GLN A 405 8.17 -25.89 -12.39
N GLU A 406 8.68 -24.79 -12.94
CA GLU A 406 9.68 -23.94 -12.29
C GLU A 406 9.07 -22.96 -11.30
N LEU A 407 7.74 -22.84 -11.26
CA LEU A 407 7.06 -21.87 -10.42
C LEU A 407 7.37 -22.10 -8.95
N ARG A 408 7.81 -21.03 -8.28
CA ARG A 408 7.96 -20.97 -6.84
C ARG A 408 7.24 -19.77 -6.26
N VAL A 409 6.46 -20.02 -5.22
CA VAL A 409 5.61 -19.02 -4.56
C VAL A 409 5.96 -18.94 -3.08
N ASN A 410 6.15 -17.72 -2.58
CA ASN A 410 6.33 -17.47 -1.15
C ASN A 410 5.60 -16.20 -0.68
N SER A 411 5.58 -15.99 0.63
CA SER A 411 5.01 -14.81 1.26
C SER A 411 5.96 -14.26 2.33
N THR A 412 6.49 -13.07 2.08
CA THR A 412 7.31 -12.34 3.06
C THR A 412 6.56 -12.06 4.36
N LYS A 413 5.22 -11.98 4.30
CA LYS A 413 4.36 -11.66 5.46
C LYS A 413 4.43 -12.72 6.56
N SER A 414 4.88 -13.93 6.25
CA SER A 414 5.21 -14.95 7.26
C SER A 414 6.26 -14.45 8.27
N MET A 415 7.15 -13.55 7.84
CA MET A 415 8.24 -13.00 8.65
C MET A 415 7.98 -11.57 9.14
N ILE A 416 7.47 -10.69 8.28
CA ILE A 416 7.30 -9.26 8.62
C ILE A 416 5.88 -8.87 9.05
N GLY A 417 4.93 -9.80 8.95
CA GLY A 417 3.51 -9.48 9.08
C GLY A 417 3.00 -8.72 7.87
N HIS A 418 1.84 -8.11 8.00
CA HIS A 418 1.22 -7.34 6.94
C HIS A 418 1.40 -5.84 7.17
N LEU A 419 2.31 -5.23 6.41
CA LEU A 419 2.63 -3.80 6.47
C LEU A 419 1.59 -2.91 5.76
N LEU A 420 0.36 -3.39 5.60
CA LEU A 420 -0.75 -2.70 4.93
C LEU A 420 -0.32 -2.08 3.59
N GLY A 421 -0.40 -0.76 3.44
CA GLY A 421 -0.07 -0.04 2.22
C GLY A 421 1.41 -0.05 1.87
N ALA A 422 2.31 -0.34 2.81
CA ALA A 422 3.74 -0.50 2.54
C ALA A 422 4.13 -1.90 2.04
N ALA A 423 3.25 -2.90 2.22
CA ALA A 423 3.56 -4.30 1.98
C ALA A 423 4.06 -4.58 0.56
N GLY A 424 3.32 -4.12 -0.46
CA GLY A 424 3.67 -4.33 -1.87
C GLY A 424 5.05 -3.78 -2.26
N ALA A 425 5.46 -2.63 -1.71
CA ALA A 425 6.78 -2.07 -2.00
C ALA A 425 7.92 -2.85 -1.32
N VAL A 426 7.73 -3.28 -0.08
CA VAL A 426 8.70 -4.13 0.62
C VAL A 426 8.81 -5.50 -0.07
N GLU A 427 7.68 -6.03 -0.54
CA GLU A 427 7.60 -7.26 -1.33
C GLU A 427 8.25 -7.11 -2.70
N ALA A 428 8.10 -5.96 -3.36
CA ALA A 428 8.80 -5.63 -4.60
C ALA A 428 10.32 -5.59 -4.40
N VAL A 429 10.81 -4.99 -3.30
CA VAL A 429 12.24 -5.03 -2.94
C VAL A 429 12.70 -6.48 -2.74
N ALA A 430 11.92 -7.31 -2.04
CA ALA A 430 12.24 -8.73 -1.89
C ALA A 430 12.27 -9.49 -3.24
N THR A 431 11.37 -9.16 -4.16
CA THR A 431 11.35 -9.74 -5.51
C THR A 431 12.56 -9.33 -6.34
N VAL A 432 12.95 -8.05 -6.31
CA VAL A 432 14.17 -7.56 -6.97
C VAL A 432 15.43 -8.20 -6.37
N GLN A 433 15.46 -8.38 -5.05
CA GLN A 433 16.57 -9.08 -4.38
C GLN A 433 16.63 -10.58 -4.74
N ALA A 434 15.49 -11.24 -4.93
CA ALA A 434 15.44 -12.61 -5.42
C ALA A 434 16.08 -12.74 -6.82
N ILE A 435 15.72 -11.84 -7.73
CA ILE A 435 16.32 -11.72 -9.07
C ILE A 435 17.83 -11.55 -8.96
N ARG A 436 18.29 -10.62 -8.12
CA ARG A 436 19.71 -10.27 -8.00
C ARG A 436 20.55 -11.39 -7.38
N THR A 437 20.03 -12.06 -6.37
CA THR A 437 20.79 -13.02 -5.56
C THR A 437 20.66 -14.45 -6.05
N GLY A 438 19.62 -14.77 -6.81
CA GLY A 438 19.26 -16.13 -7.23
C GLY A 438 18.88 -17.04 -6.06
N TRP A 439 18.52 -16.47 -4.91
CA TRP A 439 17.97 -17.16 -3.76
C TRP A 439 16.57 -16.63 -3.50
N ILE A 440 15.64 -17.51 -3.12
CA ILE A 440 14.28 -17.13 -2.71
C ILE A 440 14.06 -17.52 -1.26
N HIS A 441 13.39 -16.66 -0.49
CA HIS A 441 13.19 -16.85 0.95
C HIS A 441 12.13 -17.94 1.24
N PRO A 442 12.19 -18.60 2.41
CA PRO A 442 11.21 -19.60 2.80
C PRO A 442 9.82 -19.02 3.06
N ASN A 443 8.85 -19.93 3.18
CA ASN A 443 7.60 -19.70 3.91
C ASN A 443 7.76 -20.27 5.32
N ILE A 444 8.07 -19.41 6.29
CA ILE A 444 8.10 -19.88 7.69
C ILE A 444 6.67 -20.16 8.18
N ASN A 445 6.56 -21.02 9.20
CA ASN A 445 5.30 -21.38 9.86
C ASN A 445 4.27 -22.19 9.03
N LEU A 446 4.62 -22.62 7.82
CA LEU A 446 3.83 -23.58 7.02
C LEU A 446 4.14 -25.01 7.49
N GLU A 447 3.50 -25.45 8.57
CA GLU A 447 3.72 -26.77 9.19
C GLU A 447 2.71 -27.81 8.68
N ASN A 448 1.46 -27.40 8.53
CA ASN A 448 0.33 -28.22 8.10
C ASN A 448 -0.41 -27.49 6.96
N PRO A 449 0.04 -27.64 5.70
CA PRO A 449 -0.60 -27.01 4.54
C PRO A 449 -2.10 -27.31 4.47
N ASP A 450 -2.89 -26.32 4.08
CA ASP A 450 -4.34 -26.47 3.93
C ASP A 450 -4.73 -27.47 2.83
N GLN A 451 -5.93 -28.04 2.92
CA GLN A 451 -6.46 -28.97 1.94
C GLN A 451 -6.54 -28.29 0.56
N GLY A 452 -5.88 -28.89 -0.43
CA GLY A 452 -5.83 -28.35 -1.81
C GLY A 452 -4.59 -27.50 -2.12
N VAL A 453 -3.74 -27.22 -1.12
CA VAL A 453 -2.45 -26.56 -1.33
C VAL A 453 -1.38 -27.59 -1.70
N ASP A 454 -0.84 -27.50 -2.92
CA ASP A 454 0.31 -28.27 -3.39
C ASP A 454 1.60 -27.57 -2.96
N THR A 455 2.29 -28.19 -2.01
CA THR A 455 3.55 -27.68 -1.48
C THR A 455 4.69 -27.67 -2.48
N LYS A 456 4.58 -28.36 -3.62
CA LYS A 456 5.62 -28.33 -4.66
C LYS A 456 5.75 -26.97 -5.34
N VAL A 457 4.67 -26.19 -5.37
CA VAL A 457 4.63 -24.84 -5.93
C VAL A 457 5.11 -23.80 -4.91
N LEU A 458 5.00 -24.11 -3.62
CA LEU A 458 5.42 -23.21 -2.54
C LEU A 458 6.91 -23.39 -2.24
N VAL A 459 7.60 -22.31 -1.91
CA VAL A 459 8.93 -22.41 -1.30
C VAL A 459 8.77 -23.05 0.08
N GLY A 460 9.59 -24.05 0.38
CA GLY A 460 9.50 -24.77 1.65
C GLY A 460 9.90 -23.95 2.88
N SER A 461 10.18 -24.65 3.99
CA SER A 461 10.64 -24.04 5.24
C SER A 461 12.08 -23.51 5.21
N LYS A 462 12.79 -23.70 4.09
CA LYS A 462 14.16 -23.23 3.88
C LYS A 462 14.24 -22.47 2.55
N LYS A 463 15.18 -21.53 2.47
CA LYS A 463 15.48 -20.83 1.22
C LYS A 463 15.88 -21.79 0.10
N GLU A 464 15.54 -21.44 -1.13
CA GLU A 464 15.82 -22.25 -2.32
C GLU A 464 16.64 -21.46 -3.35
N ARG A 465 17.41 -22.16 -4.19
CA ARG A 465 18.03 -21.55 -5.37
C ARG A 465 17.03 -21.51 -6.50
N LEU A 466 16.92 -20.35 -7.15
CA LEU A 466 16.11 -20.18 -8.34
C LEU A 466 16.75 -19.14 -9.26
N ASN A 467 16.93 -19.49 -10.53
CA ASN A 467 17.24 -18.50 -11.54
C ASN A 467 15.95 -17.81 -11.96
N VAL A 468 15.64 -16.67 -11.34
CA VAL A 468 14.40 -15.95 -11.58
C VAL A 468 14.40 -15.37 -12.99
N LYS A 469 13.45 -15.80 -13.82
CA LYS A 469 13.24 -15.31 -15.19
C LYS A 469 12.36 -14.07 -15.17
N VAL A 470 11.19 -14.20 -14.56
CA VAL A 470 10.28 -13.11 -14.24
C VAL A 470 9.73 -13.33 -12.83
N GLY A 471 9.87 -12.31 -11.99
CA GLY A 471 9.31 -12.24 -10.65
C GLY A 471 8.03 -11.39 -10.64
N LEU A 472 6.99 -11.90 -10.00
CA LEU A 472 5.71 -11.20 -9.83
C LEU A 472 5.49 -10.89 -8.33
N SER A 473 5.02 -9.68 -8.04
CA SER A 473 4.60 -9.27 -6.69
C SER A 473 3.12 -8.92 -6.69
N ASN A 474 2.35 -9.61 -5.85
CA ASN A 474 0.90 -9.43 -5.72
C ASN A 474 0.53 -8.61 -4.49
N SER A 475 -0.53 -7.82 -4.61
CA SER A 475 -1.18 -7.17 -3.47
C SER A 475 -2.68 -7.03 -3.71
N PHE A 476 -3.47 -7.55 -2.77
CA PHE A 476 -4.94 -7.55 -2.84
C PHE A 476 -5.52 -6.88 -1.60
N GLY A 477 -6.03 -5.67 -1.77
CA GLY A 477 -6.52 -4.84 -0.67
C GLY A 477 -8.01 -4.97 -0.42
N PHE A 478 -8.41 -4.67 0.81
CA PHE A 478 -9.80 -4.34 1.13
C PHE A 478 -10.35 -3.29 0.16
N GLY A 479 -11.64 -3.40 -0.15
CA GLY A 479 -12.30 -2.68 -1.24
C GLY A 479 -12.21 -3.42 -2.59
N GLY A 480 -11.61 -4.61 -2.62
CA GLY A 480 -11.43 -5.40 -3.83
C GLY A 480 -10.32 -4.88 -4.74
N HIS A 481 -9.35 -4.13 -4.20
CA HIS A 481 -8.27 -3.53 -4.98
C HIS A 481 -7.19 -4.56 -5.28
N ASN A 482 -7.11 -5.03 -6.53
CA ASN A 482 -6.08 -5.99 -6.91
C ASN A 482 -4.94 -5.30 -7.65
N SER A 483 -3.70 -5.72 -7.41
CA SER A 483 -2.55 -5.28 -8.20
C SER A 483 -1.47 -6.34 -8.30
N SER A 484 -0.89 -6.48 -9.50
CA SER A 484 0.22 -7.37 -9.82
C SER A 484 1.26 -6.61 -10.61
N ILE A 485 2.52 -6.64 -10.17
CA ILE A 485 3.65 -5.99 -10.85
C ILE A 485 4.76 -7.00 -11.16
N LEU A 486 5.49 -6.78 -12.27
CA LEU A 486 6.41 -7.73 -12.88
C LEU A 486 7.82 -7.13 -12.98
N PHE A 487 8.83 -7.94 -12.61
CA PHE A 487 10.24 -7.60 -12.71
C PHE A 487 11.02 -8.72 -13.40
N ALA A 488 12.09 -8.39 -14.11
CA ALA A 488 13.02 -9.35 -14.70
C ALA A 488 14.48 -8.95 -14.44
N PRO A 489 15.43 -9.91 -14.51
CA PRO A 489 16.84 -9.59 -14.64
C PRO A 489 17.06 -8.61 -15.79
N PHE A 490 17.84 -7.55 -15.54
CA PHE A 490 18.23 -6.62 -16.59
C PHE A 490 19.28 -7.27 -17.51
N GLN A 491 19.05 -7.19 -18.82
CA GLN A 491 19.92 -7.73 -19.87
C GLN A 491 20.68 -6.65 -20.61
#